data_AF-A0ABD0RT08-F1
#
_entry.id   AF-A0ABD0RT08-F1
#
_cell.length_a   1.000
_cell.length_b   1.000
_cell.length_c   1.000
_cell.angle_alpha   90.00
_cell.angle_beta   90.00
_cell.angle_gamma   90.00
#
_symmetry.space_group_name_H-M   'P 1'
#
loop_
_entity.id
_entity.type
_entity.pdbx_description
1 polymer ?
#
loop_
_entity_poly.entity_id
_entity_poly.type
_entity_poly.pdbx_seq_one_letter_code
_entity_poly.pdbx_strand_id
1 'polypeptide(L)'
;VATIYPQDPALPIGSSLTATCSVNPDHGVHAGSLYWTLNGRRLPSSTYSILSPTVLSVTLPRLSGSRQRSGDNLVCHNSGGHVLAGSCIYVG
;
A
#
# COMPACT_ATOMS: atom_id res chain seq x y z
N VAL A 1 -11.11 -9.74 -3.94
CA VAL A 1 -9.97 -9.80 -3.00
C VAL A 1 -8.74 -9.20 -3.68
N ALA A 2 -7.83 -8.57 -2.94
CA ALA A 2 -6.59 -7.97 -3.47
C ALA A 2 -5.35 -8.54 -2.77
N THR A 3 -4.18 -8.36 -3.37
CA THR A 3 -2.88 -8.78 -2.82
C THR A 3 -1.91 -7.61 -2.82
N ILE A 4 -1.15 -7.45 -1.73
CA ILE A 4 -0.04 -6.47 -1.64
C ILE A 4 1.29 -7.17 -1.89
N TYR A 5 2.20 -6.51 -2.60
CA TYR A 5 3.60 -6.94 -2.75
C TYR A 5 4.56 -5.76 -2.63
N PRO A 6 5.70 -5.89 -1.91
CA PRO A 6 6.05 -7.02 -1.04
C PRO A 6 5.12 -7.10 0.19
N GLN A 7 4.91 -8.33 0.68
CA GLN A 7 4.14 -8.57 1.90
C GLN A 7 5.07 -8.55 3.11
N ASP A 8 4.68 -7.76 4.11
CA ASP A 8 5.37 -7.60 5.39
C ASP A 8 6.88 -7.30 5.31
N PRO A 9 7.34 -6.32 4.49
CA PRO A 9 8.76 -6.10 4.26
C PRO A 9 9.49 -5.54 5.49
N ALA A 10 10.72 -6.00 5.70
CA ALA A 10 11.66 -5.43 6.66
C ALA A 10 12.72 -4.60 5.92
N LEU A 11 12.92 -3.35 6.33
CA LEU A 11 13.78 -2.38 5.65
C LEU A 11 14.61 -1.57 6.65
N PRO A 12 15.84 -1.17 6.31
CA PRO A 12 16.60 -0.25 7.15
C PRO A 12 16.00 1.16 7.12
N ILE A 13 16.25 1.93 8.19
CA ILE A 13 15.86 3.34 8.27
C ILE A 13 16.44 4.13 7.09
N GLY A 14 15.61 4.96 6.45
CA GLY A 14 15.98 5.77 5.30
C GLY A 14 15.75 5.10 3.93
N SER A 15 15.40 3.81 3.90
CA SER A 15 15.01 3.13 2.66
C SER A 15 13.74 3.71 2.03
N SER A 16 13.58 3.46 0.73
CA SER A 16 12.33 3.68 0.01
C SER A 16 11.65 2.35 -0.25
N LEU A 17 10.31 2.33 -0.18
CA LEU A 17 9.49 1.17 -0.51
C LEU A 17 8.59 1.51 -1.70
N THR A 18 8.58 0.64 -2.71
CA THR A 18 7.53 0.63 -3.72
C THR A 18 6.68 -0.61 -3.49
N ALA A 19 5.38 -0.43 -3.26
CA ALA A 19 4.44 -1.51 -3.03
C ALA A 19 3.31 -1.47 -4.06
N THR A 20 2.80 -2.62 -4.45
CA THR A 20 1.67 -2.77 -5.37
C THR A 20 0.46 -3.37 -4.67
N CYS A 21 -0.73 -2.99 -5.11
CA CYS A 21 -2.01 -3.58 -4.76
C CYS A 21 -2.65 -4.09 -6.04
N SER A 22 -2.77 -5.40 -6.15
CA SER A 22 -3.33 -6.09 -7.30
C SER A 22 -4.71 -6.62 -6.96
N VAL A 23 -5.75 -6.14 -7.66
CA VAL A 23 -7.14 -6.62 -7.50
C VAL A 23 -7.45 -7.71 -8.53
N ASN A 24 -8.28 -8.69 -8.16
CA ASN A 24 -8.79 -9.64 -9.15
C ASN A 24 -9.72 -8.92 -10.17
N PRO A 25 -9.45 -9.02 -11.49
CA PRO A 25 -10.28 -8.43 -12.55
C PRO A 25 -11.78 -8.75 -12.46
N ASP A 26 -12.15 -9.93 -11.97
CA ASP A 26 -13.53 -10.44 -11.99
C ASP A 26 -14.51 -9.64 -11.12
N HIS A 27 -13.99 -8.79 -10.22
CA HIS A 27 -14.80 -7.98 -9.33
C HIS A 27 -15.15 -6.58 -9.88
N GLY A 28 -14.77 -6.25 -11.11
CA GLY A 28 -15.08 -4.97 -11.75
C GLY A 28 -14.45 -3.74 -11.06
N VAL A 29 -13.47 -3.96 -10.17
CA VAL A 29 -12.76 -2.88 -9.47
C VAL A 29 -11.58 -2.43 -10.32
N HIS A 30 -11.58 -1.14 -10.68
CA HIS A 30 -10.48 -0.53 -11.43
C HIS A 30 -9.44 0.08 -10.50
N ALA A 31 -8.15 -0.12 -10.78
CA ALA A 31 -7.02 0.35 -9.98
C ALA A 31 -7.05 1.86 -9.69
N GLY A 32 -7.52 2.66 -10.66
CA GLY A 32 -7.66 4.11 -10.52
C GLY A 32 -8.69 4.56 -9.47
N SER A 33 -9.55 3.66 -8.99
CA SER A 33 -10.50 3.93 -7.91
C SER A 33 -9.96 3.57 -6.51
N LEU A 34 -8.81 2.91 -6.45
CA LEU A 34 -8.19 2.45 -5.21
C LEU A 34 -7.43 3.60 -4.53
N TYR A 35 -7.17 3.43 -3.24
CA TYR A 35 -6.26 4.32 -2.52
C TYR A 35 -5.50 3.58 -1.42
N TRP A 36 -4.41 4.19 -0.97
CA TRP A 36 -3.56 3.66 0.08
C TRP A 36 -3.68 4.48 1.36
N THR A 37 -3.63 3.80 2.50
CA THR A 37 -3.40 4.42 3.80
C THR A 37 -2.13 3.85 4.44
N LEU A 38 -1.44 4.69 5.21
CA LEU A 38 -0.34 4.29 6.08
C LEU A 38 -0.70 4.69 7.51
N ASN A 39 -0.78 3.72 8.42
CA ASN A 39 -1.22 3.93 9.81
C ASN A 39 -2.56 4.70 9.89
N GLY A 40 -3.50 4.34 9.02
CA GLY A 40 -4.83 4.94 8.94
C GLY A 40 -4.88 6.32 8.27
N ARG A 41 -3.74 6.90 7.86
CA ARG A 41 -3.68 8.17 7.14
C ARG A 41 -3.65 7.95 5.64
N ARG A 42 -4.56 8.59 4.91
CA ARG A 42 -4.60 8.51 3.45
C ARG A 42 -3.34 9.15 2.85
N LEU A 43 -2.68 8.40 1.97
CA LEU A 43 -1.51 8.88 1.25
C LEU A 43 -1.93 9.81 0.10
N PRO A 44 -1.12 10.81 -0.26
CA PRO A 44 -1.40 11.68 -1.40
C PRO A 44 -1.45 10.88 -2.70
N SER A 45 -2.37 11.21 -3.61
CA SER A 45 -2.45 10.54 -4.92
C SER A 45 -1.21 10.74 -5.79
N SER A 46 -0.39 11.77 -5.51
CA SER A 46 0.89 12.01 -6.18
C SER A 46 1.94 10.95 -5.88
N THR A 47 1.75 10.12 -4.84
CA THR A 47 2.65 8.98 -4.56
C THR A 47 2.23 7.72 -5.30
N TYR A 48 1.13 7.76 -6.07
CA TYR A 48 0.56 6.60 -6.73
C TYR A 48 0.98 6.52 -8.19
N SER A 49 1.02 5.30 -8.71
CA SER A 49 1.13 5.04 -10.15
C SER A 49 0.21 3.88 -10.54
N ILE A 50 -0.65 4.09 -11.55
CA ILE A 50 -1.49 3.02 -12.10
C ILE A 50 -0.61 2.23 -13.06
N LEU A 51 -0.28 0.98 -12.71
CA LEU A 51 0.58 0.12 -13.53
C LEU A 51 -0.24 -0.68 -14.56
N SER A 52 -1.49 -0.97 -14.24
CA SER A 52 -2.45 -1.63 -15.13
C SER A 52 -3.89 -1.34 -14.64
N PRO A 53 -4.94 -1.75 -15.38
CA PRO A 53 -6.32 -1.59 -14.93
C PRO A 53 -6.63 -2.23 -13.56
N THR A 54 -5.80 -3.19 -13.11
CA THR A 54 -5.99 -3.93 -11.86
C THR A 54 -4.84 -3.79 -10.86
N VAL A 55 -3.82 -2.98 -11.16
CA VAL A 55 -2.66 -2.81 -10.27
C VAL A 55 -2.39 -1.34 -9.99
N LEU A 56 -2.51 -0.96 -8.73
CA LEU A 56 -2.10 0.37 -8.22
C LEU A 56 -0.80 0.23 -7.44
N SER A 57 0.20 1.05 -7.77
CA SER A 57 1.47 1.16 -7.06
C SER A 57 1.48 2.38 -6.14
N VAL A 58 2.25 2.31 -5.06
CA VAL A 58 2.60 3.43 -4.19
C VAL A 58 4.10 3.42 -3.87
N THR A 59 4.72 4.59 -3.91
CA THR A 59 6.13 4.77 -3.51
C THR A 59 6.23 5.60 -2.24
N LEU A 60 6.87 5.05 -1.22
CA LEU A 60 7.15 5.68 0.07
C LEU A 60 8.65 5.98 0.18
N PRO A 61 9.10 7.23 0.00
CA PRO A 61 10.51 7.57 0.09
C PRO A 61 10.95 7.78 1.55
N ARG A 62 12.21 7.44 1.84
CA ARG A 62 12.90 7.79 3.11
C ARG A 62 12.10 7.46 4.36
N LEU A 63 11.73 6.19 4.50
CA LEU A 63 10.97 5.71 5.64
C LEU A 63 11.73 5.95 6.96
N SER A 64 11.00 6.46 7.95
CA SER A 64 11.48 6.54 9.33
C SER A 64 11.33 5.19 10.02
N GLY A 65 12.07 4.98 11.11
CA GLY A 65 11.92 3.78 11.94
C GLY A 65 10.49 3.62 12.44
N SER A 66 9.97 2.40 12.37
CA SER A 66 8.62 2.07 12.80
C SER A 66 8.48 2.32 14.30
N ARG A 67 7.44 3.07 14.67
CA ARG A 67 7.19 3.45 16.08
C ARG A 67 6.31 2.43 16.80
N GLN A 68 5.69 1.53 16.04
CA GLN A 68 4.78 0.49 16.54
C GLN A 68 5.52 -0.84 16.63
N ARG A 69 5.26 -1.60 17.69
CA ARG A 69 5.85 -2.94 17.87
C ARG A 69 5.47 -3.92 16.76
N SER A 70 4.32 -3.71 16.12
CA SER A 70 3.78 -4.54 15.05
C SER A 70 4.19 -4.09 13.64
N GLY A 71 5.05 -3.07 13.51
CA GLY A 71 5.31 -2.41 12.23
C GLY A 71 4.23 -1.38 11.85
N ASP A 72 4.46 -0.67 10.75
CA ASP A 72 3.55 0.31 10.18
C ASP A 72 2.57 -0.33 9.19
N ASN A 73 1.28 0.00 9.32
CA ASN A 73 0.22 -0.66 8.57
C ASN A 73 0.00 0.05 7.23
N LEU A 74 0.43 -0.57 6.14
CA LEU A 74 0.12 -0.17 4.77
C LEU A 74 -1.12 -0.91 4.28
N VAL A 75 -2.16 -0.19 3.90
CA VAL A 75 -3.47 -0.77 3.56
C VAL A 75 -3.97 -0.23 2.24
N CYS A 76 -4.45 -1.13 1.38
CA CYS A 76 -5.11 -0.82 0.13
C CYS A 76 -6.63 -0.88 0.30
N HIS A 77 -7.33 0.16 -0.17
CA HIS A 77 -8.78 0.30 -0.06
C HIS A 77 -9.43 0.49 -1.44
N ASN A 78 -10.71 0.12 -1.55
CA ASN A 78 -11.54 0.55 -2.67
C ASN A 78 -12.11 1.96 -2.43
N SER A 79 -12.80 2.52 -3.43
CA SER A 79 -13.43 3.85 -3.35
C SER A 79 -14.48 3.99 -2.26
N GLY A 80 -15.12 2.88 -1.84
CA GLY A 80 -16.06 2.83 -0.71
C GLY A 80 -15.41 2.79 0.67
N GLY A 81 -14.08 2.70 0.73
CA GLY A 81 -13.30 2.66 1.96
C GLY A 81 -13.13 1.29 2.59
N HIS A 82 -13.64 0.23 1.95
CA HIS A 82 -13.40 -1.13 2.40
C HIS A 82 -11.93 -1.51 2.21
N VAL A 83 -11.39 -2.18 3.22
CA VAL A 83 -10.04 -2.77 3.18
C VAL A 83 -10.05 -3.93 2.18
N LEU A 84 -9.14 -3.89 1.21
CA LEU A 84 -8.97 -4.96 0.23
C LEU A 84 -7.78 -5.87 0.56
N ALA A 85 -6.70 -5.29 1.11
CA ALA A 85 -5.47 -5.97 1.51
C ALA A 85 -4.67 -5.07 2.48
N GLY A 86 -3.85 -5.69 3.33
CA GLY A 86 -2.94 -5.00 4.26
C GLY A 86 -1.57 -5.69 4.33
N SER A 87 -0.54 -4.89 4.65
CA SER A 87 0.86 -5.31 4.82
C SER A 87 1.49 -4.49 5.96
N CYS A 88 2.25 -5.14 6.83
CA CYS A 88 2.98 -4.53 7.94
C CYS A 88 4.43 -4.24 7.52
N ILE A 89 4.79 -2.97 7.41
CA ILE A 89 6.16 -2.55 7.08
C ILE A 89 6.96 -2.45 8.38
N TYR A 90 8.10 -3.15 8.45
CA TYR A 90 9.02 -3.06 9.58
C TYR A 90 10.24 -2.23 9.18
N VAL A 91 10.44 -1.08 9.83
CA VAL A 91 11.59 -0.20 9.57
C VAL A 91 12.42 -0.05 10.83
N GLY A 92 13.70 -0.43 10.80
CA GLY A 92 14.57 -0.45 11.97
C GLY A 92 16.05 -0.56 11.64
#